data_AF-A0A7V9IZK4-F1
#
_entry.id   AF-A0A7V9IZK4-F1
#
_cell.length_a   1.000
_cell.length_b   1.000
_cell.length_c   1.000
_cell.angle_alpha   90.00
_cell.angle_beta   90.00
_cell.angle_gamma   90.00
#
_symmetry.space_group_name_H-M   'P 1'
#
loop_
_entity.id
_entity.type
_entity.pdbx_description
1 polymer ?
#
loop_
_entity_poly.entity_id
_entity_poly.type
_entity_poly.pdbx_seq_one_letter_code
_entity_poly.pdbx_strand_id
1 'polypeptide(L)'
;PYDTGAGVVVYGHVHRAFVRRLASGVIVCNTGSVGLPMDGDTACYLVIDLTGPEMTIRHRRVGFDRAAAAEGARLVGDPIAEWFLGALDG
;
A
#
# COMPACT_ATOMS: atom_id res chain seq x y z
N PRO A 1 17.73 -18.10 13.51
CA PRO A 1 16.34 -18.08 12.98
C PRO A 1 15.59 -16.89 13.57
N TYR A 2 15.12 -15.97 12.73
CA TYR A 2 14.32 -14.83 13.18
C TYR A 2 12.89 -15.29 13.44
N ASP A 3 12.70 -16.05 14.52
CA ASP A 3 11.38 -16.25 15.08
C ASP A 3 11.07 -15.04 15.95
N THR A 4 10.21 -14.17 15.43
CA THR A 4 9.82 -12.93 16.11
C THR A 4 8.70 -13.15 17.13
N GLY A 5 8.06 -14.32 17.13
CA GLY A 5 6.81 -14.56 17.88
C GLY A 5 5.63 -13.69 17.42
N ALA A 6 5.74 -12.98 16.30
CA ALA A 6 4.71 -12.04 15.85
C ALA A 6 3.54 -12.76 15.18
N GLY A 7 2.31 -12.51 15.65
CA GLY A 7 1.08 -13.00 15.00
C GLY A 7 0.70 -12.24 13.72
N VAL A 8 1.22 -11.02 13.55
CA VAL A 8 0.99 -10.14 12.38
C VAL A 8 2.30 -9.52 11.92
N VAL A 9 2.55 -9.54 10.62
CA VAL A 9 3.67 -8.88 9.96
C VAL A 9 3.13 -7.91 8.92
N VAL A 10 3.48 -6.63 9.06
CA VAL A 10 3.09 -5.56 8.15
C VAL A 10 4.31 -5.10 7.36
N TYR A 11 4.16 -4.91 6.04
CA TYR A 11 5.22 -4.35 5.21
C TYR A 11 4.67 -3.48 4.06
N GLY A 12 5.57 -2.86 3.31
CA GLY A 12 5.25 -1.98 2.17
C GLY A 12 6.11 -2.31 0.95
N HIS A 13 6.72 -1.29 0.33
CA HIS A 13 7.69 -1.39 -0.78
C HIS A 13 7.16 -1.87 -2.14
N VAL A 14 6.30 -2.89 -2.20
CA VAL A 14 5.82 -3.47 -3.48
C VAL A 14 4.56 -2.81 -4.05
N HIS A 15 3.97 -1.87 -3.30
CA HIS A 15 2.85 -1.02 -3.73
C HIS A 15 1.57 -1.78 -4.12
N ARG A 16 1.42 -3.03 -3.66
CA ARG A 16 0.23 -3.86 -3.88
C ARG A 16 -0.31 -4.33 -2.54
N ALA A 17 -1.57 -4.01 -2.28
CA ALA A 17 -2.23 -4.33 -1.04
C ALA A 17 -2.64 -5.81 -1.02
N PHE A 18 -2.34 -6.50 0.08
CA PHE A 18 -2.89 -7.83 0.33
C PHE A 18 -2.87 -8.17 1.81
N VAL A 19 -3.68 -9.16 2.16
CA VAL A 19 -3.65 -9.86 3.44
C VAL A 19 -3.59 -11.35 3.14
N ARG A 20 -2.64 -12.05 3.73
CA ARG A 20 -2.51 -13.51 3.61
C ARG A 20 -2.25 -14.12 4.97
N ARG A 21 -2.96 -15.21 5.28
CA ARG A 21 -2.64 -16.08 6.41
C ARG A 21 -1.69 -17.19 5.94
N LEU A 22 -0.57 -17.33 6.63
CA LEU A 22 0.38 -18.43 6.39
C LEU A 22 -0.09 -19.71 7.09
N ALA A 23 0.46 -20.86 6.70
CA ALA A 23 0.16 -22.15 7.34
C ALA A 23 0.52 -22.17 8.83
N SER A 24 1.49 -21.36 9.27
CA SER A 24 1.85 -21.17 10.68
C SER A 24 0.81 -20.37 11.48
N GLY A 25 -0.22 -19.81 10.84
CA GLY A 25 -1.22 -18.94 11.47
C GLY A 25 -0.88 -17.45 11.41
N VAL A 26 0.38 -17.08 11.17
CA VAL A 26 0.84 -15.68 11.03
C VAL A 26 0.11 -14.98 9.89
N ILE A 27 -0.36 -13.76 10.14
CA ILE A 27 -0.97 -12.90 9.12
C ILE A 27 0.12 -11.99 8.55
N VAL A 28 0.37 -12.07 7.24
CA VAL A 28 1.26 -11.15 6.53
C VAL A 28 0.40 -10.22 5.70
N CYS A 29 0.66 -8.92 5.82
CA CYS A 29 -0.11 -7.92 5.10
C CYS A 29 0.80 -6.83 4.53
N ASN A 30 0.51 -6.45 3.29
CA ASN A 30 1.11 -5.29 2.65
C ASN A 30 0.13 -4.14 2.71
N THR A 31 0.58 -2.94 3.07
CA THR A 31 -0.30 -1.77 3.21
C THR A 31 -0.87 -1.25 1.89
N GLY A 32 -0.31 -1.67 0.76
CA GLY A 32 -0.49 -0.98 -0.52
C GLY A 32 0.39 0.27 -0.57
N SER A 33 0.01 1.24 -1.40
CA SER A 33 0.72 2.51 -1.53
C SER A 33 -0.25 3.68 -1.55
N VAL A 34 0.10 4.74 -0.83
CA VAL A 34 -0.66 6.00 -0.83
C VAL A 34 -0.37 6.80 -2.09
N GLY A 35 0.91 6.93 -2.47
CA GLY A 35 1.33 7.83 -3.55
C GLY A 35 1.43 7.17 -4.93
N LEU A 36 1.60 5.84 -4.99
CA LEU A 36 1.75 5.13 -6.26
C LEU A 36 1.19 3.69 -6.14
N PRO A 37 -0.14 3.52 -6.03
CA PRO A 37 -0.76 2.19 -6.03
C PRO A 37 -0.47 1.46 -7.34
N MET A 38 0.00 0.20 -7.27
CA MET A 38 0.29 -0.65 -8.44
C MET A 38 -0.74 -1.77 -8.62
N ASP A 39 -1.90 -1.61 -8.01
CA ASP A 39 -3.02 -2.55 -7.99
C ASP A 39 -4.39 -1.84 -8.09
N GLY A 40 -4.42 -0.61 -8.60
CA GLY A 40 -5.63 0.18 -8.78
C GLY A 40 -5.36 1.68 -8.89
N ASP A 41 -6.43 2.45 -9.04
CA ASP A 41 -6.39 3.89 -9.28
C ASP A 41 -6.50 4.73 -7.98
N THR A 42 -6.74 4.10 -6.84
CA THR A 42 -6.97 4.75 -5.55
C THR A 42 -5.78 4.57 -4.60
N ALA A 43 -5.48 5.62 -3.84
CA ALA A 43 -4.52 5.56 -2.75
C ALA A 43 -4.93 4.48 -1.74
N CYS A 44 -3.97 3.74 -1.21
CA CYS A 44 -4.23 2.63 -0.29
C CYS A 44 -3.39 2.71 0.98
N TYR A 45 -4.05 2.46 2.11
CA TYR A 45 -3.41 2.22 3.40
C TYR A 45 -4.14 1.12 4.16
N LEU A 46 -3.51 0.61 5.21
CA LEU A 46 -4.05 -0.45 6.07
C LEU A 46 -4.56 0.12 7.38
N VAL A 47 -5.76 -0.28 7.79
CA VAL A 47 -6.29 -0.04 9.13
C VAL A 47 -6.26 -1.36 9.88
N ILE A 48 -5.57 -1.36 11.02
CA ILE A 48 -5.60 -2.43 12.01
C ILE A 48 -6.32 -1.88 13.24
N ASP A 49 -7.48 -2.44 13.54
CA ASP A 49 -8.28 -2.06 14.70
C ASP A 49 -8.17 -3.14 15.78
N LEU A 50 -7.73 -2.71 16.96
CA LEU A 50 -7.54 -3.55 18.16
C LEU A 50 -8.45 -3.12 19.32
N THR A 51 -9.38 -2.19 19.08
CA THR A 51 -10.22 -1.60 20.13
C THR A 51 -11.40 -2.49 20.52
N GLY A 52 -11.83 -3.37 19.61
CA GLY A 52 -12.90 -4.34 19.82
C GLY A 52 -12.42 -5.69 20.36
N PRO A 53 -13.35 -6.63 20.63
CA PRO A 53 -13.01 -7.98 21.08
C PRO A 53 -12.26 -8.80 20.02
N GLU A 54 -12.35 -8.38 18.75
CA GLU A 54 -11.66 -9.02 17.63
C GLU A 54 -10.75 -8.00 16.92
N MET A 55 -9.56 -8.44 16.56
CA MET A 55 -8.67 -7.67 15.68
C MET A 55 -9.25 -7.65 14.26
N THR A 56 -9.39 -6.47 13.67
CA THR A 56 -9.76 -6.34 12.25
C THR A 56 -8.63 -5.72 11.45
N ILE A 57 -8.40 -6.26 10.25
CA ILE A 57 -7.37 -5.81 9.32
C ILE A 57 -8.06 -5.50 7.99
N ARG A 58 -8.06 -4.24 7.56
CA ARG A 58 -8.76 -3.82 6.34
C ARG A 58 -7.97 -2.76 5.59
N HIS A 59 -7.87 -2.92 4.28
CA HIS A 59 -7.41 -1.84 3.41
C HIS A 59 -8.48 -0.77 3.29
N ARG A 60 -8.06 0.49 3.36
CA ARG A 60 -8.87 1.63 2.94
C ARG A 60 -8.33 2.17 1.63
N ARG A 61 -9.24 2.43 0.71
CA ARG A 61 -9.00 2.99 -0.62
C ARG A 61 -9.61 4.38 -0.67
N VAL A 62 -8.86 5.34 -1.18
CA VAL A 62 -9.26 6.75 -1.24
C VAL A 62 -8.99 7.28 -2.64
N GLY A 63 -10.02 7.83 -3.28
CA GLY A 63 -9.88 8.54 -4.55
C GLY A 63 -9.08 9.83 -4.35
N PHE A 64 -8.25 10.15 -5.33
CA PHE A 64 -7.46 11.37 -5.34
C PHE A 64 -7.35 11.92 -6.77
N ASP A 65 -6.99 13.19 -6.89
CA ASP A 65 -6.78 13.82 -8.19
C ASP A 65 -5.45 13.35 -8.81
N ARG A 66 -5.52 12.28 -9.59
CA ARG A 66 -4.38 11.73 -10.32
C ARG A 66 -3.84 12.68 -11.38
N ALA A 67 -4.70 13.50 -11.98
CA ALA A 67 -4.28 14.46 -13.00
C ALA A 67 -3.44 15.58 -12.37
N ALA A 68 -3.85 16.09 -11.20
CA ALA A 68 -3.06 17.03 -10.43
C ALA A 68 -1.72 16.42 -9.96
N ALA A 69 -1.70 15.15 -9.56
CA ALA A 69 -0.45 14.47 -9.20
C ALA A 69 0.50 14.32 -10.40
N ALA A 70 -0.02 13.95 -11.58
CA ALA A 70 0.74 13.89 -12.82
C ALA A 70 1.30 15.26 -13.19
N GLU A 71 0.50 16.32 -13.06
CA GLU A 71 0.97 17.68 -13.35
C GLU A 71 2.10 18.10 -12.41
N GLY A 72 1.99 17.79 -11.11
CA GLY A 72 3.07 17.99 -10.15
C GLY A 72 4.36 17.29 -10.56
N ALA A 73 4.29 16.06 -11.08
CA ALA A 73 5.46 15.34 -11.58
C ALA A 73 6.07 16.00 -12.83
N ARG A 74 5.23 16.44 -13.79
CA ARG A 74 5.71 17.16 -15.00
C ARG A 74 6.46 18.44 -14.66
N LEU A 75 6.06 19.15 -13.61
CA LEU A 75 6.75 20.35 -13.13
C LEU A 75 8.14 20.06 -12.55
N VAL A 76 8.37 18.87 -12.00
CA VAL A 76 9.70 18.43 -11.52
C VAL A 76 10.61 18.09 -12.71
N GLY A 77 10.09 17.33 -13.69
CA GLY A 77 10.75 17.10 -14.98
C GLY A 77 12.05 16.29 -14.92
N ASP A 78 12.32 15.58 -13.81
CA ASP A 78 13.49 14.72 -13.68
C ASP A 78 13.19 13.26 -14.09
N PRO A 79 14.22 12.40 -14.24
CA PRO A 79 14.00 11.00 -14.61
C PRO A 79 13.13 10.19 -13.64
N ILE A 80 13.06 10.58 -12.36
CA ILE A 80 12.21 9.91 -11.37
C ILE A 80 10.76 10.32 -11.58
N ALA A 81 10.50 11.58 -11.91
CA ALA A 81 9.19 12.10 -12.26
C ALA A 81 8.64 11.43 -13.54
N GLU A 82 9.47 11.26 -14.57
CA GLU A 82 9.09 10.54 -15.79
C GLU A 82 8.75 9.07 -15.51
N TRP A 83 9.53 8.40 -14.66
CA TRP A 83 9.21 7.04 -14.21
C TRP A 83 7.89 6.99 -13.45
N PHE A 84 7.65 7.94 -12.55
CA PHE A 84 6.42 8.04 -11.78
C PHE A 84 5.20 8.22 -12.70
N LEU A 85 5.30 9.09 -13.71
CA LEU A 85 4.23 9.30 -14.70
C LEU A 85 3.88 8.01 -15.43
N GLY A 86 4.88 7.27 -15.92
CA GLY A 86 4.65 5.97 -16.56
C GLY A 86 4.01 4.93 -15.63
N ALA A 87 4.34 4.97 -14.34
CA ALA A 87 3.75 4.08 -13.34
C ALA A 87 2.35 4.53 -12.88
N LEU A 88 1.99 5.81 -13.04
CA LEU A 88 0.69 6.36 -12.69
C LEU A 88 -0.34 6.16 -13.83
N ASP A 89 0.10 6.01 -15.07
CA ASP A 89 -0.82 5.82 -16.21
C ASP A 89 -1.20 4.35 -16.46
N GLY A 90 -0.46 3.39 -15.90
CA GLY A 90 -0.72 1.93 -16.00
C GLY A 90 -1.64 1.39 -14.92
#